data_AF-A0A9E4AGE7-F1
#
_entry.id   AF-A0A9E4AGE7-F1
#
_cell.length_a   1.000
_cell.length_b   1.000
_cell.length_c   1.000
_cell.angle_alpha   90.00
_cell.angle_beta   90.00
_cell.angle_gamma   90.00
#
_symmetry.space_group_name_H-M   'P 1'
#
loop_
_entity.id
_entity.type
_entity.pdbx_description
1 polymer ?
#
loop_
_entity_poly.entity_id
_entity_poly.type
_entity_poly.pdbx_seq_one_letter_code
_entity_poly.pdbx_strand_id
1 'polypeptide(L)'
;MANQRRGLASESILQRVFTAVKAFLSLLIEKETWQALTRWILWRVLPKRRRILKLVQELKPLAENAAPEMHALRDEVFSKSCLELRQPQDEQILLEILNHVEQPLGLEQIFFAALYPVLVKRDLEAIPIPTETPHRLEVEIGYLAHNEDYFFWVFEIDSNRRMSLKTGLDVREARRDDKRYVIYTLGCTGLVETDFAAYAEQWLLNTQRLTIALPLLATAYAEQWILNTRIYFAHILRDLKKRNYKVTAEAIPDFERARLSILRHLSLLRLSRRQFQSERRNR
;
A
#
# COMPACT_ATOMS: atom_id res chain seq x y z
N MET A 1 27.21 49.85 17.08
CA MET A 1 25.82 49.49 16.70
C MET A 1 25.69 48.13 15.98
N ALA A 2 26.63 47.17 16.15
CA ALA A 2 26.55 45.86 15.47
C ALA A 2 26.04 44.70 16.36
N ASN A 3 26.04 44.84 17.69
CA ASN A 3 25.65 43.76 18.62
C ASN A 3 24.16 43.74 19.00
N GLN A 4 23.39 44.79 18.73
CA GLN A 4 21.95 44.81 19.03
C GLN A 4 21.07 44.15 17.95
N ARG A 5 21.59 43.90 16.74
CA ARG A 5 20.83 43.23 15.67
C ARG A 5 20.89 41.70 15.70
N ARG A 6 21.77 41.09 16.52
CA ARG A 6 21.82 39.62 16.68
C ARG A 6 20.77 39.09 17.67
N GLY A 7 20.41 39.86 18.71
CA GLY A 7 19.42 39.47 19.72
C GLY A 7 17.97 39.44 19.21
N LEU A 8 17.60 40.39 18.34
CA LEU A 8 16.25 40.50 17.79
C LEU A 8 15.93 39.39 16.74
N ALA A 9 16.95 38.91 16.01
CA ALA A 9 16.77 37.78 15.09
C ALA A 9 16.61 36.45 15.84
N SER A 10 17.36 36.24 16.93
CA SER A 10 17.24 35.05 17.79
C SER A 10 15.93 35.02 18.57
N GLU A 11 15.41 36.17 19.01
CA GLU A 11 14.08 36.26 19.65
C GLU A 11 12.97 35.81 18.70
N SER A 12 13.06 36.16 17.41
CA SER A 12 12.08 35.69 16.41
C SER A 12 12.14 34.19 16.19
N ILE A 13 13.32 33.57 16.23
CA ILE A 13 13.49 32.13 16.01
C ILE A 13 13.05 31.35 17.25
N LEU A 14 13.44 31.80 18.44
CA LEU A 14 13.04 31.16 19.69
C LEU A 14 11.55 31.29 19.94
N GLN A 15 10.94 32.45 19.67
CA GLN A 15 9.49 32.58 19.71
C GLN A 15 8.81 31.68 18.68
N ARG A 16 9.32 31.59 17.44
CA ARG A 16 8.78 30.67 16.42
C ARG A 16 8.87 29.20 16.84
N VAL A 17 10.00 28.78 17.40
CA VAL A 17 10.19 27.43 17.95
C VAL A 17 9.25 27.21 19.12
N PHE A 18 9.09 28.20 20.00
CA PHE A 18 8.22 28.10 21.16
C PHE A 18 6.74 28.02 20.76
N THR A 19 6.28 28.78 19.78
CA THR A 19 4.90 28.69 19.25
C THR A 19 4.67 27.35 18.55
N ALA A 20 5.65 26.88 17.77
CA ALA A 20 5.64 25.56 17.15
C ALA A 20 5.59 24.43 18.18
N VAL A 21 6.40 24.52 19.24
CA VAL A 21 6.44 23.56 20.36
C VAL A 21 5.15 23.62 21.16
N LYS A 22 4.58 24.80 21.40
CA LYS A 22 3.32 24.96 22.11
C LYS A 22 2.13 24.42 21.31
N ALA A 23 2.10 24.66 20.00
CA ALA A 23 1.12 24.07 19.08
C ALA A 23 1.25 22.54 19.04
N PHE A 24 2.48 22.04 18.94
CA PHE A 24 2.79 20.61 18.99
C PHE A 24 2.38 19.97 20.33
N LEU A 25 2.64 20.64 21.45
CA LEU A 25 2.23 20.19 22.79
C LEU A 25 0.72 20.25 22.99
N SER A 26 0.02 21.25 22.45
CA SER A 26 -1.45 21.29 22.50
C SER A 26 -2.08 20.20 21.64
N LEU A 27 -1.46 19.86 20.52
CA LEU A 27 -1.87 18.73 19.67
C LEU A 27 -1.60 17.39 20.33
N LEU A 28 -0.50 17.25 21.06
CA LEU A 28 -0.21 16.06 21.86
C LEU A 28 -1.27 15.78 22.91
N ILE A 29 -2.12 16.74 23.33
CA ILE A 29 -3.15 16.47 24.34
C ILE A 29 -4.21 15.48 23.80
N GLU A 30 -4.38 15.37 22.48
CA GLU A 30 -5.26 14.38 21.87
C GLU A 30 -4.66 12.97 21.94
N LYS A 31 -5.48 11.99 22.36
CA LYS A 31 -5.02 10.61 22.60
C LYS A 31 -4.48 9.94 21.33
N GLU A 32 -4.96 10.34 20.16
CA GLU A 32 -4.57 9.80 18.85
C GLU A 32 -3.21 10.34 18.38
N THR A 33 -2.86 11.58 18.70
CA THR A 33 -1.56 12.19 18.32
C THR A 33 -0.40 11.68 19.19
N TRP A 34 -0.63 11.38 20.47
CA TRP A 34 0.35 10.67 21.32
C TRP A 34 0.67 9.28 20.78
N GLN A 35 -0.36 8.55 20.31
CA GLN A 35 -0.16 7.24 19.70
C GLN A 35 0.61 7.34 18.39
N ALA A 36 0.29 8.33 17.54
CA ALA A 36 1.04 8.61 16.32
C ALA A 36 2.51 8.98 16.62
N LEU A 37 2.76 9.86 17.61
CA LEU A 37 4.10 10.27 18.01
C LEU A 37 4.92 9.10 18.55
N THR A 38 4.33 8.31 19.46
CA THR A 38 5.03 7.14 20.04
C THR A 38 5.37 6.11 18.97
N ARG A 39 4.44 5.80 18.05
CA ARG A 39 4.71 4.90 16.92
C ARG A 39 5.77 5.46 15.98
N TRP A 40 5.74 6.76 15.70
CA TRP A 40 6.76 7.44 14.89
C TRP A 40 8.15 7.37 15.53
N ILE A 41 8.26 7.60 16.84
CA ILE A 41 9.52 7.45 17.58
C ILE A 41 9.96 5.98 17.58
N LEU A 42 9.06 5.04 17.81
CA LEU A 42 9.36 3.60 17.83
C LEU A 42 9.89 3.12 16.46
N TRP A 43 9.30 3.62 15.36
CA TRP A 43 9.80 3.43 14.01
C TRP A 43 11.24 3.90 13.84
N ARG A 44 11.57 5.10 14.36
CA ARG A 44 12.92 5.68 14.22
C ARG A 44 14.02 4.83 14.85
N VAL A 45 13.69 3.97 15.83
CA VAL A 45 14.65 3.16 16.60
C VAL A 45 14.76 1.71 16.09
N LEU A 46 13.89 1.26 15.18
CA LEU A 46 13.88 -0.11 14.66
C LEU A 46 15.11 -0.44 13.77
N PRO A 47 15.79 -1.58 13.95
CA PRO A 47 16.97 -1.95 13.16
C PRO A 47 16.65 -2.21 11.68
N LYS A 48 15.43 -2.67 11.37
CA LYS A 48 14.93 -2.86 10.00
C LYS A 48 14.79 -1.55 9.21
N ARG A 49 14.77 -0.40 9.89
CA ARG A 49 14.52 0.93 9.29
C ARG A 49 15.48 1.26 8.17
N ARG A 50 16.78 0.98 8.31
CA ARG A 50 17.77 1.33 7.28
C ARG A 50 17.48 0.62 5.95
N ARG A 51 17.02 -0.63 6.00
CA ARG A 51 16.65 -1.40 4.81
C ARG A 51 15.41 -0.81 4.16
N ILE A 52 14.35 -0.59 4.95
CA ILE A 52 13.09 -0.05 4.43
C ILE A 52 13.28 1.37 3.88
N LEU A 53 14.12 2.21 4.50
CA LEU A 53 14.46 3.52 3.95
C LEU A 53 15.14 3.44 2.59
N LYS A 54 15.96 2.41 2.32
CA LYS A 54 16.52 2.18 0.98
C LYS A 54 15.41 1.81 -0.01
N LEU A 55 14.50 0.91 0.38
CA LEU A 55 13.36 0.54 -0.46
C LEU A 55 12.45 1.74 -0.77
N VAL A 56 12.23 2.64 0.20
CA VAL A 56 11.48 3.89 -0.01
C VAL A 56 12.15 4.78 -1.07
N GLN A 57 13.49 4.83 -1.09
CA GLN A 57 14.24 5.60 -2.09
C GLN A 57 14.18 4.96 -3.50
N GLU A 58 13.85 3.68 -3.58
CA GLU A 58 13.69 2.94 -4.83
C GLU A 58 12.26 3.00 -5.39
N LEU A 59 11.30 3.60 -4.66
CA LEU A 59 9.96 3.84 -5.18
C LEU A 59 10.00 4.83 -6.34
N LYS A 60 9.28 4.51 -7.43
CA LYS A 60 9.11 5.39 -8.58
C LYS A 60 8.63 6.77 -8.10
N PRO A 61 9.20 7.88 -8.60
CA PRO A 61 8.79 9.22 -8.21
C PRO A 61 7.34 9.47 -8.60
N LEU A 62 6.63 10.24 -7.78
CA LEU A 62 5.25 10.65 -8.08
C LEU A 62 5.24 11.62 -9.27
N ALA A 63 4.11 11.65 -9.98
CA ALA A 63 3.86 12.58 -11.07
C ALA A 63 3.89 14.04 -10.58
N GLU A 64 4.22 14.98 -11.46
CA GLU A 64 4.36 16.40 -11.12
C GLU A 64 3.09 17.04 -10.56
N ASN A 65 1.93 16.50 -10.91
CA ASN A 65 0.62 16.93 -10.43
C ASN A 65 0.18 16.26 -9.12
N ALA A 66 0.99 15.38 -8.53
CA ALA A 66 0.68 14.79 -7.23
C ALA A 66 0.77 15.83 -6.12
N ALA A 67 -0.16 15.77 -5.16
CA ALA A 67 -0.13 16.66 -4.00
C ALA A 67 1.16 16.40 -3.19
N PRO A 68 1.87 17.44 -2.73
CA PRO A 68 3.20 17.30 -2.12
C PRO A 68 3.20 16.43 -0.87
N GLU A 69 2.08 16.40 -0.14
CA GLU A 69 1.92 15.62 1.07
C GLU A 69 1.81 14.10 0.79
N MET A 70 1.44 13.71 -0.43
CA MET A 70 1.29 12.31 -0.84
C MET A 70 2.59 11.52 -0.73
N HIS A 71 3.74 12.16 -0.93
CA HIS A 71 5.03 11.53 -0.71
C HIS A 71 5.18 11.02 0.72
N ALA A 72 4.91 11.88 1.71
CA ALA A 72 5.05 11.54 3.11
C ALA A 72 4.06 10.43 3.53
N LEU A 73 2.81 10.52 3.06
CA LEU A 73 1.80 9.51 3.35
C LEU A 73 2.13 8.15 2.70
N ARG A 74 2.55 8.16 1.43
CA ARG A 74 2.94 6.94 0.71
C ARG A 74 4.11 6.25 1.39
N ASP A 75 5.17 6.99 1.69
CA ASP A 75 6.37 6.43 2.28
C ASP A 75 6.09 5.86 3.67
N GLU A 76 5.19 6.49 4.43
CA GLU A 76 4.77 6.02 5.75
C GLU A 76 3.91 4.75 5.67
N VAL A 77 2.91 4.70 4.78
CA VAL A 77 2.09 3.49 4.56
C VAL A 77 2.96 2.34 4.06
N PHE A 78 3.83 2.59 3.08
CA PHE A 78 4.77 1.59 2.57
C PHE A 78 5.67 1.05 3.70
N SER A 79 6.26 1.95 4.49
CA SER A 79 7.13 1.56 5.61
C SER A 79 6.40 0.71 6.66
N LYS A 80 5.18 1.10 7.03
CA LYS A 80 4.33 0.34 7.96
C LYS A 80 3.96 -1.03 7.39
N SER A 81 3.64 -1.11 6.10
CA SER A 81 3.35 -2.38 5.44
C SER A 81 4.57 -3.29 5.40
N CYS A 82 5.77 -2.78 5.06
CA CYS A 82 7.01 -3.55 5.12
C CYS A 82 7.33 -4.08 6.52
N LEU A 83 7.00 -3.33 7.58
CA LEU A 83 7.17 -3.79 8.96
C LEU A 83 6.29 -4.99 9.31
N GLU A 84 5.10 -5.09 8.71
CA GLU A 84 4.21 -6.25 8.91
C GLU A 84 4.68 -7.50 8.14
N LEU A 85 5.55 -7.34 7.15
CA LEU A 85 6.11 -8.44 6.38
C LEU A 85 7.22 -9.15 7.16
N ARG A 86 7.21 -10.49 7.08
CA ARG A 86 8.16 -11.33 7.80
C ARG A 86 9.46 -11.47 7.05
N GLN A 87 9.39 -11.61 5.72
CA GLN A 87 10.55 -11.90 4.87
C GLN A 87 10.96 -10.67 4.06
N PRO A 88 12.28 -10.40 3.92
CA PRO A 88 12.76 -9.32 3.06
C PRO A 88 12.35 -9.49 1.58
N GLN A 89 12.14 -10.73 1.13
CA GLN A 89 11.66 -11.02 -0.22
C GLN A 89 10.26 -10.44 -0.46
N ASP A 90 9.37 -10.52 0.52
CA ASP A 90 8.02 -9.97 0.41
C ASP A 90 8.06 -8.44 0.28
N GLU A 91 8.99 -7.78 0.97
CA GLU A 91 9.21 -6.34 0.89
C GLU A 91 9.67 -5.92 -0.51
N GLN A 92 10.53 -6.72 -1.13
CA GLN A 92 11.01 -6.49 -2.50
C GLN A 92 9.90 -6.69 -3.53
N ILE A 93 9.12 -7.77 -3.41
CA ILE A 93 7.96 -8.02 -4.30
C ILE A 93 6.97 -6.87 -4.21
N LEU A 94 6.69 -6.37 -3.00
CA LEU A 94 5.84 -5.20 -2.83
C LEU A 94 6.39 -3.98 -3.60
N LEU A 95 7.67 -3.65 -3.40
CA LEU A 95 8.31 -2.55 -4.12
C LEU A 95 8.20 -2.71 -5.64
N GLU A 96 8.48 -3.91 -6.15
CA GLU A 96 8.39 -4.23 -7.58
C GLU A 96 6.98 -4.00 -8.11
N ILE A 97 5.94 -4.50 -7.43
CA ILE A 97 4.54 -4.29 -7.82
C ILE A 97 4.20 -2.80 -7.86
N LEU A 98 4.55 -2.04 -6.81
CA LEU A 98 4.23 -0.61 -6.73
C LEU A 98 4.91 0.23 -7.82
N ASN A 99 6.04 -0.23 -8.33
CA ASN A 99 6.79 0.45 -9.39
C ASN A 99 6.24 0.19 -10.80
N HIS A 100 5.26 -0.71 -10.97
CA HIS A 100 4.59 -0.93 -12.26
C HIS A 100 3.61 0.18 -12.65
N VAL A 101 3.30 1.11 -11.74
CA VAL A 101 2.40 2.22 -12.03
C VAL A 101 3.06 3.20 -13.00
N GLU A 102 2.36 3.55 -14.07
CA GLU A 102 2.78 4.67 -14.92
C GLU A 102 2.38 6.01 -14.29
N GLN A 103 3.36 6.91 -14.13
CA GLN A 103 3.18 8.24 -13.53
C GLN A 103 2.37 8.21 -12.21
N PRO A 104 2.88 7.63 -11.11
CA PRO A 104 2.07 7.41 -9.90
C PRO A 104 1.58 8.70 -9.24
N LEU A 105 0.32 8.74 -8.76
CA LEU A 105 -0.18 9.81 -7.87
C LEU A 105 0.04 9.46 -6.39
N GLY A 106 0.36 8.19 -6.11
CA GLY A 106 0.69 7.68 -4.79
C GLY A 106 -0.50 7.04 -4.07
N LEU A 107 -1.75 7.38 -4.43
CA LEU A 107 -2.94 6.79 -3.81
C LEU A 107 -3.09 5.30 -4.17
N GLU A 108 -2.82 4.95 -5.43
CA GLU A 108 -2.83 3.57 -5.91
C GLU A 108 -1.75 2.75 -5.20
N GLN A 109 -0.58 3.36 -4.98
CA GLN A 109 0.53 2.73 -4.27
C GLN A 109 0.22 2.54 -2.79
N ILE A 110 -0.38 3.56 -2.14
CA ILE A 110 -0.86 3.50 -0.76
C ILE A 110 -1.89 2.39 -0.58
N PHE A 111 -2.88 2.34 -1.47
CA PHE A 111 -3.97 1.37 -1.41
C PHE A 111 -3.42 -0.05 -1.49
N PHE A 112 -2.58 -0.33 -2.48
CA PHE A 112 -2.03 -1.68 -2.63
C PHE A 112 -1.06 -2.03 -1.49
N ALA A 113 -0.20 -1.10 -1.07
CA ALA A 113 0.72 -1.29 0.05
C ALA A 113 -0.02 -1.66 1.34
N ALA A 114 -1.12 -0.97 1.67
CA ALA A 114 -1.91 -1.23 2.86
C ALA A 114 -2.51 -2.66 2.91
N LEU A 115 -2.81 -3.21 1.73
CA LEU A 115 -3.52 -4.48 1.55
C LEU A 115 -2.55 -5.67 1.45
N TYR A 116 -1.36 -5.47 0.86
CA TYR A 116 -0.40 -6.53 0.56
C TYR A 116 -0.01 -7.43 1.75
N PRO A 117 0.26 -6.92 2.97
CA PRO A 117 0.55 -7.79 4.11
C PRO A 117 -0.58 -8.77 4.45
N VAL A 118 -1.83 -8.42 4.12
CA VAL A 118 -3.00 -9.29 4.32
C VAL A 118 -3.06 -10.39 3.26
N LEU A 119 -2.60 -10.12 2.04
CA LEU A 119 -2.49 -11.12 0.97
C LEU A 119 -1.46 -12.18 1.34
N VAL A 120 -0.25 -11.75 1.73
CA VAL A 120 0.84 -12.64 2.14
C VAL A 120 0.43 -13.51 3.33
N LYS A 121 -0.24 -12.93 4.34
CA LYS A 121 -0.75 -13.69 5.51
C LYS A 121 -1.82 -14.73 5.16
N ARG A 122 -2.43 -14.65 3.97
CA ARG A 122 -3.45 -15.57 3.48
C ARG A 122 -2.92 -16.49 2.37
N ASP A 123 -1.60 -16.53 2.18
CA ASP A 123 -0.93 -17.30 1.14
C ASP A 123 -1.47 -16.99 -0.28
N LEU A 124 -1.85 -15.72 -0.51
CA LEU A 124 -2.26 -15.21 -1.81
C LEU A 124 -1.04 -14.62 -2.54
N GLU A 125 -0.86 -15.01 -3.79
CA GLU A 125 0.15 -14.44 -4.69
C GLU A 125 -0.41 -13.17 -5.35
N ALA A 126 0.48 -12.19 -5.56
CA ALA A 126 0.17 -10.96 -6.27
C ALA A 126 1.17 -10.75 -7.41
N ILE A 127 0.66 -10.53 -8.61
CA ILE A 127 1.45 -10.39 -9.84
C ILE A 127 1.02 -9.09 -10.52
N PRO A 128 1.95 -8.15 -10.76
CA PRO A 128 1.61 -6.91 -11.43
C PRO A 128 1.30 -7.18 -12.91
N ILE A 129 0.28 -6.52 -13.43
CA ILE A 129 -0.08 -6.56 -14.85
C ILE A 129 0.45 -5.27 -15.48
N PRO A 130 1.26 -5.35 -16.55
CA PRO A 130 1.71 -4.17 -17.28
C PRO A 130 0.51 -3.40 -17.81
N THR A 131 0.39 -2.13 -17.42
CA THR A 131 -0.65 -1.21 -17.89
C THR A 131 0.02 0.10 -18.30
N GLU A 132 -0.32 0.59 -19.49
CA GLU A 132 0.16 1.89 -19.98
C GLU A 132 -0.73 3.05 -19.49
N THR A 133 -1.82 2.73 -18.77
CA THR A 133 -2.74 3.74 -18.25
C THR A 133 -2.09 4.49 -17.10
N PRO A 134 -1.93 5.83 -17.18
CA PRO A 134 -1.32 6.59 -16.11
C PRO A 134 -2.17 6.55 -14.84
N HIS A 135 -1.51 6.64 -13.68
CA HIS A 135 -2.12 6.68 -12.35
C HIS A 135 -2.91 5.42 -11.98
N ARG A 136 -2.69 4.32 -12.70
CA ARG A 136 -3.38 3.04 -12.49
C ARG A 136 -2.40 1.92 -12.17
N LEU A 137 -2.76 1.11 -11.19
CA LEU A 137 -2.07 -0.12 -10.83
C LEU A 137 -2.99 -1.31 -11.10
N GLU A 138 -2.56 -2.25 -11.94
CA GLU A 138 -3.27 -3.49 -12.19
C GLU A 138 -2.51 -4.66 -11.56
N VAL A 139 -3.20 -5.46 -10.75
CA VAL A 139 -2.59 -6.58 -10.04
C VAL A 139 -3.51 -7.80 -10.09
N GLU A 140 -2.97 -8.90 -10.60
CA GLU A 140 -3.56 -10.23 -10.49
C GLU A 140 -3.30 -10.79 -9.10
N ILE A 141 -4.37 -11.14 -8.40
CA ILE A 141 -4.32 -11.80 -7.09
C ILE A 141 -4.82 -13.21 -7.27
N GLY A 142 -4.01 -14.19 -6.88
CA GLY A 142 -4.37 -15.59 -7.06
C GLY A 142 -3.89 -16.50 -5.94
N TYR A 143 -4.45 -17.69 -5.92
CA TYR A 143 -3.99 -18.76 -5.05
C TYR A 143 -4.17 -20.12 -5.72
N LEU A 144 -3.34 -21.06 -5.30
CA LEU A 144 -3.46 -22.45 -5.71
C LEU A 144 -4.43 -23.16 -4.76
N ALA A 145 -5.55 -23.63 -5.29
CA ALA A 145 -6.46 -24.47 -4.52
C ALA A 145 -5.82 -25.85 -4.24
N HIS A 146 -6.43 -26.61 -3.33
CA HIS A 146 -5.96 -27.96 -2.98
C HIS A 146 -5.90 -28.94 -4.16
N ASN A 147 -6.62 -28.67 -5.25
CA ASN A 147 -6.60 -29.47 -6.48
C ASN A 147 -5.58 -28.96 -7.52
N GLU A 148 -4.72 -28.00 -7.15
CA GLU A 148 -3.77 -27.30 -8.02
C GLU A 148 -4.41 -26.46 -9.13
N ASP A 149 -5.72 -26.24 -9.06
CA ASP A 149 -6.41 -25.25 -9.88
C ASP A 149 -6.05 -23.85 -9.40
N TYR A 150 -5.43 -23.06 -10.28
CA TYR A 150 -5.15 -21.66 -10.03
C TYR A 150 -6.43 -20.84 -10.16
N PHE A 151 -6.85 -20.22 -9.05
CA PHE A 151 -7.95 -19.27 -8.96
C PHE A 151 -7.36 -17.87 -8.83
N PHE A 152 -7.88 -16.94 -9.61
CA PHE A 152 -7.40 -15.57 -9.58
C PHE A 152 -8.50 -14.55 -9.88
N TRP A 153 -8.24 -13.32 -9.48
CA TRP A 153 -9.00 -12.14 -9.82
C TRP A 153 -8.02 -10.98 -10.01
N VAL A 154 -8.50 -9.88 -10.59
CA VAL A 154 -7.67 -8.70 -10.86
C VAL A 154 -8.20 -7.51 -10.09
N PHE A 155 -7.29 -6.73 -9.52
CA PHE A 155 -7.55 -5.39 -9.02
C PHE A 155 -7.06 -4.37 -10.03
N GLU A 156 -7.96 -3.51 -10.49
CA GLU A 156 -7.62 -2.31 -11.24
C GLU A 156 -7.78 -1.12 -10.30
N ILE A 157 -6.67 -0.64 -9.79
CA ILE A 157 -6.60 0.39 -8.76
C ILE A 157 -6.33 1.72 -9.47
N ASP A 158 -7.33 2.61 -9.51
CA ASP A 158 -7.28 3.87 -10.22
C ASP A 158 -7.33 5.06 -9.25
N SER A 159 -6.29 5.88 -9.28
CA SER A 159 -6.19 7.06 -8.42
C SER A 159 -7.07 8.22 -8.83
N ASN A 160 -7.54 8.28 -10.07
CA ASN A 160 -8.47 9.32 -10.50
C ASN A 160 -9.92 8.98 -10.14
N ARG A 161 -10.21 7.71 -9.84
CA ARG A 161 -11.56 7.27 -9.52
C ARG A 161 -11.83 7.40 -8.02
N ARG A 162 -12.99 8.00 -7.70
CA ARG A 162 -13.45 8.16 -6.32
C ARG A 162 -14.10 6.88 -5.78
N MET A 163 -13.79 6.55 -4.54
CA MET A 163 -14.33 5.45 -3.76
C MET A 163 -14.55 5.89 -2.31
N SER A 164 -15.54 5.29 -1.66
CA SER A 164 -15.80 5.40 -0.23
C SER A 164 -16.06 4.00 0.32
N LEU A 165 -16.10 3.84 1.65
CA LEU A 165 -16.48 2.57 2.26
C LEU A 165 -17.89 2.10 1.89
N LYS A 166 -18.76 3.02 1.43
CA LYS A 166 -20.13 2.73 0.97
C LYS A 166 -20.22 2.50 -0.54
N THR A 167 -19.15 2.76 -1.30
CA THR A 167 -19.13 2.57 -2.75
C THR A 167 -19.26 1.08 -3.07
N GLY A 168 -20.30 0.73 -3.82
CA GLY A 168 -20.52 -0.65 -4.27
C GLY A 168 -19.35 -1.18 -5.09
N LEU A 169 -19.22 -2.51 -5.14
CA LEU A 169 -18.20 -3.16 -5.95
C LEU A 169 -18.61 -3.10 -7.43
N ASP A 170 -17.83 -2.39 -8.22
CA ASP A 170 -17.95 -2.40 -9.68
C ASP A 170 -17.12 -3.57 -10.23
N VAL A 171 -17.82 -4.59 -10.69
CA VAL A 171 -17.25 -5.90 -10.98
C VAL A 171 -17.47 -6.24 -12.44
N ARG A 172 -16.39 -6.56 -13.14
CA ARG A 172 -16.41 -7.01 -14.53
C ARG A 172 -15.93 -8.45 -14.60
N GLU A 173 -16.55 -9.26 -15.46
CA GLU A 173 -16.10 -10.62 -15.74
C GLU A 173 -15.31 -10.62 -17.04
N ALA A 174 -14.15 -11.26 -17.01
CA ALA A 174 -13.27 -11.41 -18.15
C ALA A 174 -12.89 -12.88 -18.31
N ARG A 175 -12.34 -13.22 -19.47
CA ARG A 175 -11.91 -14.57 -19.80
C ARG A 175 -10.46 -14.54 -20.27
N ARG A 176 -9.62 -15.39 -19.68
CA ARG A 176 -8.27 -15.69 -20.14
C ARG A 176 -8.20 -17.17 -20.41
N ASP A 177 -7.92 -17.54 -21.65
CA ASP A 177 -8.01 -18.91 -22.16
C ASP A 177 -9.40 -19.52 -21.84
N ASP A 178 -9.46 -20.58 -21.05
CA ASP A 178 -10.70 -21.25 -20.64
C ASP A 178 -11.20 -20.83 -19.25
N LYS A 179 -10.49 -19.91 -18.58
CA LYS A 179 -10.84 -19.47 -17.24
C LYS A 179 -11.54 -18.12 -17.24
N ARG A 180 -12.72 -18.08 -16.62
CA ARG A 180 -13.38 -16.83 -16.25
C ARG A 180 -12.80 -16.31 -14.95
N TYR A 181 -12.53 -15.02 -14.90
CA TYR A 181 -12.04 -14.35 -13.71
C TYR A 181 -12.75 -13.01 -13.54
N VAL A 182 -12.65 -12.50 -12.32
CA VAL A 182 -13.32 -11.28 -11.90
C VAL A 182 -12.31 -10.14 -11.86
N ILE A 183 -12.70 -8.98 -12.37
CA ILE A 183 -11.95 -7.72 -12.31
C ILE A 183 -12.71 -6.78 -11.39
N TYR A 184 -12.06 -6.31 -10.33
CA TYR A 184 -12.58 -5.25 -9.46
C TYR A 184 -11.97 -3.93 -9.89
N THR A 185 -12.81 -3.00 -10.35
CA THR A 185 -12.37 -1.65 -10.67
C THR A 185 -12.49 -0.77 -9.42
N LEU A 186 -11.35 -0.53 -8.79
CA LEU A 186 -11.22 0.11 -7.48
C LEU A 186 -10.78 1.56 -7.65
N GLY A 187 -11.59 2.50 -7.14
CA GLY A 187 -11.13 3.88 -6.98
C GLY A 187 -10.30 4.03 -5.71
N CYS A 188 -9.39 5.00 -5.67
CA CYS A 188 -8.62 5.29 -4.45
C CYS A 188 -9.02 6.60 -3.78
N THR A 189 -9.43 7.61 -4.54
CA THR A 189 -9.73 8.93 -3.94
C THR A 189 -10.96 8.87 -3.05
N GLY A 190 -10.93 9.50 -1.87
CA GLY A 190 -12.08 9.56 -0.95
C GLY A 190 -12.28 8.36 -0.03
N LEU A 191 -11.37 7.37 -0.02
CA LEU A 191 -11.39 6.26 0.95
C LEU A 191 -11.22 6.75 2.40
N VAL A 192 -10.55 7.88 2.55
CA VAL A 192 -10.55 8.71 3.76
C VAL A 192 -11.32 9.99 3.41
N GLU A 193 -12.37 10.29 4.18
CA GLU A 193 -13.32 11.38 3.88
C GLU A 193 -12.72 12.78 4.03
N THR A 194 -11.68 12.92 4.84
CA THR A 194 -10.89 14.15 4.93
C THR A 194 -9.93 14.20 3.75
N ASP A 195 -10.16 15.16 2.86
CA ASP A 195 -9.19 15.52 1.83
C ASP A 195 -7.88 15.87 2.54
N PHE A 196 -6.92 14.96 2.47
CA PHE A 196 -5.65 15.10 3.16
C PHE A 196 -4.93 16.37 2.70
N ALA A 197 -5.13 16.79 1.44
CA ALA A 197 -4.64 18.05 0.93
C ALA A 197 -5.37 19.22 1.59
N ALA A 198 -6.70 19.24 1.67
CA ALA A 198 -7.44 20.32 2.36
C ALA A 198 -7.18 20.37 3.88
N TYR A 199 -7.04 19.21 4.52
CA TYR A 199 -6.69 19.11 5.94
C TYR A 199 -5.25 19.57 6.17
N ALA A 200 -4.29 19.09 5.39
CA ALA A 200 -2.90 19.54 5.46
C ALA A 200 -2.77 21.02 5.11
N GLU A 201 -3.51 21.52 4.12
CA GLU A 201 -3.55 22.92 3.71
C GLU A 201 -4.15 23.80 4.83
N GLN A 202 -5.29 23.45 5.43
CA GLN A 202 -5.81 24.15 6.61
C GLN A 202 -4.80 24.16 7.78
N TRP A 203 -4.06 23.07 7.96
CA TRP A 203 -3.05 22.93 9.01
C TRP A 203 -1.78 23.76 8.72
N LEU A 204 -1.32 23.76 7.47
CA LEU A 204 -0.15 24.48 6.97
C LEU A 204 -0.43 25.99 6.84
N LEU A 205 -1.65 26.38 6.46
CA LEU A 205 -2.13 27.77 6.45
C LEU A 205 -2.19 28.36 7.87
N ASN A 206 -2.57 27.55 8.87
CA ASN A 206 -2.55 27.97 10.27
C ASN A 206 -1.14 28.12 10.86
N THR A 207 -0.12 27.49 10.26
CA THR A 207 1.25 27.58 10.76
C THR A 207 2.24 27.53 9.60
N GLN A 208 2.66 28.70 9.12
CA GLN A 208 3.50 28.85 7.91
C GLN A 208 4.78 28.01 7.87
N ARG A 209 5.25 27.41 8.98
CA ARG A 209 6.38 26.48 9.01
C ARG A 209 6.30 25.51 10.18
N LEU A 210 5.88 24.28 9.91
CA LEU A 210 6.46 23.10 10.58
C LEU A 210 6.48 21.92 9.59
N THR A 211 7.53 21.86 8.77
CA THR A 211 7.97 20.64 8.06
C THR A 211 8.08 19.42 9.00
N ILE A 212 8.15 19.66 10.31
CA ILE A 212 8.18 18.69 11.40
C ILE A 212 6.82 18.02 11.64
N ALA A 213 5.70 18.65 11.28
CA ALA A 213 4.37 18.11 11.52
C ALA A 213 3.85 17.21 10.39
N LEU A 214 4.33 17.42 9.16
CA LEU A 214 3.96 16.61 8.00
C LEU A 214 4.16 15.11 8.24
N PRO A 215 5.29 14.63 8.82
CA PRO A 215 5.47 13.22 9.15
C PRO A 215 4.48 12.70 10.19
N LEU A 216 4.08 13.54 11.17
CA LEU A 216 3.14 13.14 12.21
C LEU A 216 1.73 12.99 11.65
N LEU A 217 1.31 13.94 10.79
CA LEU A 217 0.06 13.87 10.05
C LEU A 217 0.03 12.65 9.13
N ALA A 218 1.10 12.42 8.36
CA ALA A 218 1.26 11.22 7.55
C ALA A 218 1.15 9.94 8.39
N THR A 219 1.72 9.91 9.60
CA THR A 219 1.64 8.76 10.50
C THR A 219 0.20 8.46 10.94
N ALA A 220 -0.57 9.49 11.31
CA ALA A 220 -1.97 9.34 11.71
C ALA A 220 -2.85 8.89 10.53
N TYR A 221 -2.72 9.57 9.38
CA TYR A 221 -3.47 9.25 8.17
C TYR A 221 -3.11 7.88 7.60
N ALA A 222 -1.84 7.46 7.69
CA ALA A 222 -1.42 6.13 7.23
C ALA A 222 -2.21 5.02 7.94
N GLU A 223 -2.52 5.17 9.23
CA GLU A 223 -3.29 4.17 9.97
C GLU A 223 -4.75 4.10 9.52
N GLN A 224 -5.35 5.25 9.29
CA GLN A 224 -6.72 5.33 8.79
C GLN A 224 -6.82 4.77 7.37
N TRP A 225 -5.84 5.07 6.51
CA TRP A 225 -5.73 4.47 5.17
C TRP A 225 -5.59 2.95 5.24
N ILE A 226 -4.69 2.45 6.09
CA ILE A 226 -4.49 1.01 6.27
C ILE A 226 -5.78 0.35 6.75
N LEU A 227 -6.46 0.93 7.75
CA LEU A 227 -7.70 0.41 8.29
C LEU A 227 -8.82 0.38 7.23
N ASN A 228 -9.09 1.51 6.58
CA ASN A 228 -10.19 1.62 5.61
C ASN A 228 -9.96 0.74 4.39
N THR A 229 -8.73 0.65 3.90
CA THR A 229 -8.36 -0.26 2.81
C THR A 229 -8.64 -1.71 3.17
N ARG A 230 -8.29 -2.12 4.40
CA ARG A 230 -8.52 -3.50 4.87
C ARG A 230 -10.00 -3.80 5.10
N ILE A 231 -10.77 -2.84 5.60
CA ILE A 231 -12.24 -2.94 5.70
C ILE A 231 -12.82 -3.14 4.30
N TYR A 232 -12.44 -2.31 3.33
CA TYR A 232 -12.91 -2.42 1.95
C TYR A 232 -12.53 -3.77 1.33
N PHE A 233 -11.31 -4.24 1.55
CA PHE A 233 -10.87 -5.56 1.09
C PHE A 233 -11.68 -6.71 1.69
N ALA A 234 -12.11 -6.60 2.94
CA ALA A 234 -13.00 -7.61 3.54
C ALA A 234 -14.35 -7.68 2.81
N HIS A 235 -14.86 -6.56 2.27
CA HIS A 235 -16.05 -6.56 1.41
C HIS A 235 -15.79 -7.28 0.08
N ILE A 236 -14.65 -7.02 -0.57
CA ILE A 236 -14.22 -7.72 -1.79
C ILE A 236 -14.14 -9.24 -1.56
N LEU A 237 -13.50 -9.67 -0.48
CA LEU A 237 -13.37 -11.11 -0.17
C LEU A 237 -14.71 -11.80 0.09
N ARG A 238 -15.66 -11.11 0.71
CA ARG A 238 -17.02 -11.64 0.88
C ARG A 238 -17.73 -11.81 -0.46
N ASP A 239 -17.53 -10.88 -1.40
CA ASP A 239 -18.08 -10.99 -2.75
C ASP A 239 -17.41 -12.11 -3.55
N LEU A 240 -16.08 -12.18 -3.54
CA LEU A 240 -15.31 -13.27 -4.12
C LEU A 240 -15.78 -14.64 -3.63
N LYS A 241 -16.00 -14.79 -2.31
CA LYS A 241 -16.53 -16.04 -1.76
C LYS A 241 -17.88 -16.39 -2.40
N LYS A 242 -18.81 -15.43 -2.51
CA LYS A 242 -20.13 -15.65 -3.14
C LYS A 242 -20.00 -16.03 -4.62
N ARG A 243 -19.07 -15.39 -5.35
CA ARG A 243 -18.87 -15.63 -6.79
C ARG A 243 -18.14 -16.93 -7.07
N ASN A 244 -17.12 -17.29 -6.30
CA ASN A 244 -16.44 -18.57 -6.43
C ASN A 244 -17.42 -19.74 -6.31
N TYR A 245 -18.39 -19.70 -5.38
CA TYR A 245 -19.45 -20.72 -5.29
C TYR A 245 -20.35 -20.78 -6.53
N LYS A 246 -20.52 -19.67 -7.28
CA LYS A 246 -21.31 -19.66 -8.51
C LYS A 246 -20.51 -20.15 -9.72
N VAL A 247 -19.23 -19.80 -9.79
CA VAL A 247 -18.33 -20.20 -10.90
C VAL A 247 -17.95 -21.68 -10.81
N THR A 248 -17.74 -22.24 -9.62
CA THR A 248 -17.43 -23.68 -9.46
C THR A 248 -18.65 -24.59 -9.60
N ALA A 249 -19.86 -24.04 -9.61
CA ALA A 249 -21.09 -24.80 -9.86
C ALA A 249 -21.35 -25.03 -11.37
N GLU A 250 -20.65 -24.31 -12.26
CA GLU A 250 -20.67 -24.55 -13.71
C GLU A 250 -19.48 -25.46 -14.08
N ALA A 251 -19.78 -26.59 -14.74
CA ALA A 251 -18.88 -27.74 -14.90
C ALA A 251 -17.48 -27.43 -15.48
N ILE A 252 -16.44 -28.01 -14.88
CA ILE A 252 -15.06 -28.05 -15.40
C ILE A 252 -15.01 -29.06 -16.56
N PRO A 253 -14.67 -28.67 -17.80
CA PRO A 253 -14.54 -29.62 -18.92
C PRO A 253 -13.31 -30.53 -18.78
N ASP A 254 -13.46 -31.82 -19.10
CA ASP A 254 -12.44 -32.88 -18.91
C ASP A 254 -11.10 -32.65 -19.63
N PHE A 255 -11.02 -31.73 -20.59
CA PHE A 255 -9.82 -31.42 -21.36
C PHE A 255 -8.69 -30.76 -20.52
N GLU A 256 -9.01 -29.99 -19.48
CA GLU A 256 -7.99 -29.32 -18.64
C GLU A 256 -7.16 -30.29 -17.79
N ARG A 257 -7.70 -31.47 -17.42
CA ARG A 257 -7.01 -32.44 -16.56
C ARG A 257 -5.71 -32.98 -17.17
N ALA A 258 -5.69 -33.20 -18.49
CA ALA A 258 -4.52 -33.75 -19.18
C ALA A 258 -3.41 -32.69 -19.37
N ARG A 259 -3.79 -31.44 -19.67
CA ARG A 259 -2.86 -30.32 -19.83
C ARG A 259 -2.23 -29.90 -18.48
N LEU A 260 -3.01 -29.97 -17.40
CA LEU A 260 -2.54 -29.74 -16.03
C LEU A 260 -1.52 -30.77 -15.57
N SER A 261 -1.62 -32.05 -15.98
CA SER A 261 -0.65 -33.09 -15.59
C SER A 261 0.76 -32.82 -16.15
N ILE A 262 0.85 -32.27 -17.36
CA ILE A 262 2.11 -31.95 -18.03
C ILE A 262 2.75 -30.70 -17.41
N LEU A 263 1.94 -29.67 -17.12
CA LEU A 263 2.43 -28.46 -16.45
C LEU A 263 2.85 -28.73 -14.99
N ARG A 264 2.16 -29.65 -14.30
CA ARG A 264 2.49 -30.17 -12.96
C ARG A 264 3.87 -30.80 -12.91
N HIS A 265 4.27 -31.55 -13.95
CA HIS A 265 5.62 -32.12 -14.00
C HIS A 265 6.72 -31.04 -14.13
N LEU A 266 6.47 -30.01 -14.93
CA LEU A 266 7.46 -28.94 -15.20
C LEU A 266 7.59 -27.94 -14.04
N SER A 267 6.51 -27.64 -13.33
CA SER A 267 6.52 -26.75 -12.16
C SER A 267 7.10 -27.45 -10.92
N LEU A 268 6.80 -28.75 -10.70
CA LEU A 268 7.44 -29.55 -9.66
C LEU A 268 8.96 -29.65 -9.85
N LEU A 269 9.43 -29.76 -11.09
CA LEU A 269 10.87 -29.73 -11.40
C LEU A 269 11.53 -28.39 -11.07
N ARG A 270 10.80 -27.27 -11.16
CA ARG A 270 11.33 -25.95 -10.76
C ARG A 270 11.34 -25.75 -9.25
N LEU A 271 10.31 -26.24 -8.56
CA LEU A 271 10.21 -26.19 -7.10
C LEU A 271 11.24 -27.08 -6.41
N SER A 272 11.47 -28.29 -6.90
CA SER A 272 12.50 -29.19 -6.36
C SER A 272 13.90 -28.60 -6.53
N ARG A 273 14.21 -27.95 -7.67
CA ARG A 273 15.47 -27.23 -7.87
C ARG A 273 15.65 -26.08 -6.88
N ARG A 274 14.59 -25.34 -6.55
CA ARG A 274 14.64 -24.25 -5.56
C ARG A 274 14.81 -24.77 -4.13
N GLN A 275 14.14 -25.87 -3.77
CA GLN A 275 14.33 -26.53 -2.47
C GLN A 275 15.75 -27.11 -2.33
N PHE A 276 16.27 -27.76 -3.37
CA PHE A 276 17.64 -28.30 -3.36
C PHE A 276 18.71 -27.22 -3.25
N GLN A 277 18.50 -26.05 -3.87
CA GLN A 277 19.37 -24.88 -3.72
C GLN A 277 19.26 -24.25 -2.33
N SER A 278 18.08 -24.27 -1.71
CA SER A 278 17.87 -23.84 -0.31
C SER A 278 18.58 -24.77 0.68
N GLU A 279 18.50 -26.09 0.48
CA GLU A 279 19.17 -27.08 1.35
C GLU A 279 20.69 -27.02 1.25
N ARG A 280 21.25 -26.73 0.07
CA ARG A 280 22.71 -26.49 -0.11
C ARG A 280 23.21 -25.21 0.56
N ARG A 281 22.36 -24.19 0.75
CA ARG A 281 22.72 -22.95 1.46
C ARG A 281 22.64 -23.07 2.98
N ASN A 282 21.91 -24.08 3.46
CA ASN A 282 21.72 -24.37 4.89
C ASN A 282 22.63 -25.51 5.40
N ARG A 283 23.57 -25.98 4.57
CA ARG A 283 24.70 -26.84 4.96
C ARG A 283 25.99 -26.02 4.86
#